data_AF-A0A5B8TEI3-F1
#
_entry.id   AF-A0A5B8TEI3-F1
#
_cell.length_a   1.000
_cell.length_b   1.000
_cell.length_c   1.000
_cell.angle_alpha   90.00
_cell.angle_beta   90.00
_cell.angle_gamma   90.00
#
_symmetry.space_group_name_H-M   'P 1'
#
loop_
_entity.id
_entity.type
_entity.pdbx_description
1 polymer ?
#
loop_
_entity_poly.entity_id
_entity_poly.type
_entity_poly.pdbx_seq_one_letter_code
_entity_poly.pdbx_strand_id
1 'polypeptide(L)'
;MINLNESAGKQLDLTDSNAVAAALKHYGEIIETYASDDQRSMVAGDAQSALIYDHIPIRVYHLMLTQLDHTITYQETAALIVASYTGKDISEVLDLSPEVKLALKFQIARRQAKMTQKEVAAKVGNINQSQIARAERVNTMLSLSQWASLFAAIKTPVTLRLY
;
A
#
# COMPACT_ATOMS: atom_id res chain seq x y z
N MET A 1 4.60 -34.14 -12.96
CA MET A 1 4.10 -33.26 -11.89
C MET A 1 5.26 -32.43 -11.40
N ILE A 2 5.28 -31.13 -11.71
CA ILE A 2 6.26 -30.22 -11.11
C ILE A 2 5.73 -29.91 -9.72
N ASN A 3 6.48 -30.33 -8.71
CA ASN A 3 6.14 -30.13 -7.31
C ASN A 3 6.47 -28.69 -6.94
N LEU A 4 5.48 -27.79 -7.03
CA LEU A 4 5.62 -26.36 -6.65
C LEU A 4 5.91 -26.16 -5.14
N ASN A 5 6.02 -27.26 -4.37
CA ASN A 5 6.46 -27.28 -2.98
C ASN A 5 7.99 -27.46 -2.80
N GLU A 6 8.81 -27.53 -3.84
CA GLU A 6 10.27 -27.69 -3.63
C GLU A 6 10.98 -26.43 -3.12
N SER A 7 10.28 -25.29 -3.00
CA SER A 7 10.71 -24.14 -2.20
C SER A 7 10.14 -24.13 -0.78
N ALA A 8 9.32 -25.11 -0.38
CA ALA A 8 8.61 -25.16 0.91
C ALA A 8 9.48 -25.52 2.13
N GLY A 9 10.80 -25.34 2.04
CA GLY A 9 11.74 -25.55 3.15
C GLY A 9 12.32 -24.27 3.76
N LYS A 10 12.22 -23.13 3.07
CA LYS A 10 12.60 -21.82 3.62
C LYS A 10 11.37 -20.94 3.61
N GLN A 11 10.82 -20.71 4.80
CA GLN A 11 9.89 -19.61 5.02
C GLN A 11 10.52 -18.33 4.44
N LEU A 12 9.80 -17.64 3.57
CA LEU A 12 10.26 -16.39 2.98
C LEU A 12 10.58 -15.40 4.12
N ASP A 13 11.80 -14.89 4.15
CA ASP A 13 12.21 -13.88 5.13
C ASP A 13 11.64 -12.52 4.71
N LEU A 14 10.53 -12.12 5.35
CA LEU A 14 9.84 -10.85 5.11
C LEU A 14 10.61 -9.64 5.69
N THR A 15 11.79 -9.84 6.26
CA THR A 15 12.71 -8.76 6.66
C THR A 15 13.81 -8.50 5.62
N ASP A 16 14.02 -9.43 4.69
CA ASP A 16 14.98 -9.29 3.60
C ASP A 16 14.30 -8.84 2.30
N SER A 17 14.48 -7.57 1.95
CA SER A 17 13.93 -6.97 0.73
C SER A 17 14.38 -7.70 -0.54
N ASN A 18 15.60 -8.25 -0.58
CA ASN A 18 16.08 -8.98 -1.75
C ASN A 18 15.39 -10.33 -1.89
N ALA A 19 15.16 -11.04 -0.78
CA ALA A 19 14.41 -12.29 -0.78
C ALA A 19 12.96 -12.07 -1.24
N VAL A 20 12.30 -11.03 -0.72
CA VAL A 20 10.93 -10.66 -1.14
C VAL A 20 10.89 -10.27 -2.62
N ALA A 21 11.83 -9.45 -3.10
CA ALA A 21 11.89 -9.06 -4.51
C ALA A 21 12.13 -10.26 -5.44
N ALA A 22 12.99 -11.21 -5.04
CA ALA A 22 13.23 -12.43 -5.80
C ALA A 22 11.98 -13.31 -5.88
N ALA A 23 11.21 -13.42 -4.78
CA ALA A 23 9.94 -14.14 -4.78
C ALA A 23 8.90 -13.50 -5.70
N LEU A 24 8.75 -12.17 -5.62
CA LEU A 24 7.84 -11.42 -6.52
C LEU A 24 8.22 -11.59 -7.99
N LYS A 25 9.51 -11.50 -8.31
CA LYS A 25 10.03 -11.72 -9.66
C LYS A 25 9.74 -13.14 -10.14
N HIS A 26 9.99 -14.13 -9.30
CA HIS A 26 9.72 -15.53 -9.64
C HIS A 26 8.24 -15.76 -10.00
N TYR A 27 7.30 -15.20 -9.22
CA TYR A 27 5.88 -15.28 -9.55
C TYR A 27 5.55 -14.54 -10.85
N GLY A 28 6.11 -13.34 -11.05
CA GLY A 28 5.93 -12.57 -12.28
C GLY A 28 6.40 -13.32 -13.53
N GLU A 29 7.57 -13.95 -13.46
CA GLU A 29 8.12 -14.78 -14.55
C GLU A 29 7.18 -15.95 -14.89
N ILE A 30 6.59 -16.61 -13.90
CA ILE A 30 5.60 -17.68 -14.13
C ILE A 30 4.35 -17.11 -14.81
N ILE A 31 3.82 -15.99 -14.32
CA ILE A 31 2.60 -15.35 -14.86
C ILE A 31 2.79 -14.92 -16.32
N GLU A 32 3.96 -14.38 -16.66
CA GLU A 32 4.29 -13.93 -18.01
C GLU A 32 4.57 -15.11 -18.97
N THR A 33 5.06 -16.23 -18.46
CA THR A 33 5.44 -17.39 -19.27
C THR A 33 4.23 -18.24 -19.69
N TYR A 34 3.25 -18.40 -18.81
CA TYR A 34 2.11 -19.30 -19.02
C TYR A 34 0.83 -18.52 -19.36
N ALA A 35 -0.08 -19.18 -20.12
CA ALA A 35 -1.41 -18.62 -20.40
C ALA A 35 -2.16 -18.33 -19.09
N SER A 36 -3.03 -17.32 -19.11
CA SER A 36 -3.73 -16.85 -17.90
C SER A 36 -4.70 -17.89 -17.30
N ASP A 37 -5.17 -18.84 -18.10
CA ASP A 37 -5.99 -19.98 -17.68
C ASP A 37 -5.17 -21.24 -17.32
N ASP A 38 -3.84 -21.17 -17.40
CA ASP A 38 -2.95 -22.22 -16.92
C ASP A 38 -2.89 -22.19 -15.39
N GLN A 39 -3.05 -23.37 -14.77
CA GLN A 39 -3.03 -23.52 -13.32
C GLN A 39 -1.78 -22.92 -12.66
N ARG A 40 -0.61 -22.96 -13.32
CA ARG A 40 0.62 -22.37 -12.78
C ARG A 40 0.56 -20.85 -12.73
N SER A 41 0.02 -20.23 -13.78
CA SER A 41 -0.19 -18.78 -13.84
C SER A 41 -1.16 -18.34 -12.76
N MET A 42 -2.27 -19.06 -12.59
CA MET A 42 -3.26 -18.79 -11.54
C MET A 42 -2.65 -18.90 -10.12
N VAL A 43 -1.95 -19.99 -9.83
CA VAL A 43 -1.32 -20.21 -8.51
C VAL A 43 -0.25 -19.15 -8.21
N ALA A 44 0.57 -18.77 -9.21
CA ALA A 44 1.55 -17.70 -9.05
C ALA A 44 0.89 -16.33 -8.85
N GLY A 45 -0.21 -16.06 -9.56
CA GLY A 45 -1.01 -14.84 -9.39
C GLY A 45 -1.61 -14.73 -7.98
N ASP A 46 -2.15 -15.82 -7.45
CA ASP A 46 -2.69 -15.88 -6.09
C ASP A 46 -1.58 -15.69 -5.05
N ALA A 47 -0.42 -16.34 -5.23
CA ALA A 47 0.72 -16.21 -4.32
C ALA A 47 1.32 -14.79 -4.32
N GLN A 48 1.45 -14.18 -5.50
CA GLN A 48 1.90 -12.79 -5.64
C GLN A 48 0.91 -11.83 -5.00
N SER A 49 -0.39 -12.03 -5.24
CA SER A 49 -1.44 -11.21 -4.66
C SER A 49 -1.48 -11.31 -3.14
N ALA A 50 -1.36 -12.52 -2.58
CA ALA A 50 -1.28 -12.71 -1.13
C ALA A 50 -0.06 -12.00 -0.54
N LEU A 51 1.12 -12.19 -1.16
CA LEU A 51 2.36 -11.55 -0.71
C LEU A 51 2.29 -10.02 -0.70
N ILE A 52 1.54 -9.40 -1.61
CA ILE A 52 1.35 -7.94 -1.62
C ILE A 52 0.24 -7.53 -0.64
N TYR A 53 -0.95 -8.15 -0.75
CA TYR A 53 -2.17 -7.62 -0.16
C TYR A 53 -2.42 -8.06 1.29
N ASP A 54 -1.74 -9.11 1.77
CA ASP A 54 -1.72 -9.46 3.19
C ASP A 54 -0.96 -8.40 4.02
N HIS A 55 -0.06 -7.64 3.37
CA HIS A 55 0.77 -6.63 4.01
C HIS A 55 0.35 -5.20 3.65
N ILE A 56 -0.17 -4.96 2.44
CA ILE A 56 -0.52 -3.62 1.98
C ILE A 56 -1.97 -3.63 1.50
N PRO A 57 -2.86 -2.82 2.09
CA PRO A 57 -4.25 -2.80 1.64
C PRO A 57 -4.36 -2.41 0.15
N ILE A 58 -5.11 -3.19 -0.63
CA ILE A 58 -5.20 -3.03 -2.10
C ILE A 58 -5.43 -1.58 -2.59
N ARG A 59 -6.30 -0.82 -1.91
CA ARG A 59 -6.56 0.59 -2.30
C ARG A 59 -5.40 1.54 -2.00
N VAL A 60 -4.61 1.26 -0.95
CA VAL A 60 -3.40 2.02 -0.61
C VAL A 60 -2.33 1.73 -1.66
N TYR A 61 -2.12 0.45 -1.96
CA TYR A 61 -1.19 0.00 -2.99
C TYR A 61 -1.55 0.61 -4.35
N HIS A 62 -2.80 0.47 -4.79
CA HIS A 62 -3.26 1.04 -6.06
C HIS A 62 -3.08 2.56 -6.13
N LEU A 63 -3.34 3.30 -5.05
CA LEU A 63 -3.08 4.73 -5.04
C LEU A 63 -1.59 5.01 -5.28
N MET A 64 -0.68 4.33 -4.57
CA MET A 64 0.77 4.49 -4.78
C MET A 64 1.14 4.24 -6.25
N LEU A 65 0.65 3.15 -6.85
CA LEU A 65 0.93 2.82 -8.27
C LEU A 65 0.52 3.95 -9.22
N THR A 66 -0.65 4.55 -9.01
CA THR A 66 -1.17 5.61 -9.89
C THR A 66 -0.44 6.95 -9.73
N GLN A 67 0.42 7.08 -8.72
CA GLN A 67 1.15 8.31 -8.40
C GLN A 67 2.65 8.24 -8.73
N LEU A 68 3.12 7.09 -9.21
CA LEU A 68 4.48 6.93 -9.75
C LEU A 68 4.51 7.39 -11.21
N ASP A 69 5.63 7.98 -11.61
CA ASP A 69 5.92 8.34 -13.01
C ASP A 69 6.49 7.16 -13.83
N HIS A 70 6.64 6.00 -13.19
CA HIS A 70 7.17 4.77 -13.77
C HIS A 70 6.34 3.55 -13.33
N THR A 71 6.56 2.42 -14.00
CA THR A 71 5.98 1.14 -13.56
C THR A 71 6.71 0.67 -12.30
N ILE A 72 5.97 0.38 -11.23
CA ILE A 72 6.57 -0.10 -9.98
C ILE A 72 7.45 -1.32 -10.23
N THR A 73 8.62 -1.34 -9.60
CA THR A 73 9.55 -2.46 -9.67
C THR A 73 9.25 -3.50 -8.58
N TYR A 74 9.76 -4.73 -8.78
CA TYR A 74 9.71 -5.75 -7.73
C TYR A 74 10.46 -5.33 -6.47
N GLN A 75 11.52 -4.53 -6.60
CA GLN A 75 12.28 -4.02 -5.45
C GLN A 75 11.49 -2.99 -4.65
N GLU A 76 10.78 -2.09 -5.31
CA GLU A 76 9.91 -1.12 -4.65
C GLU A 76 8.73 -1.78 -3.95
N THR A 77 8.11 -2.76 -4.61
CA THR A 77 7.04 -3.57 -4.01
C THR A 77 7.56 -4.32 -2.78
N ALA A 78 8.75 -4.93 -2.88
CA ALA A 78 9.38 -5.61 -1.76
C ALA A 78 9.69 -4.64 -0.60
N ALA A 79 10.21 -3.45 -0.89
CA ALA A 79 10.49 -2.45 0.13
C ALA A 79 9.21 -2.02 0.87
N LEU A 80 8.08 -1.88 0.18
CA LEU A 80 6.78 -1.60 0.80
C LEU A 80 6.30 -2.76 1.70
N ILE A 81 6.46 -4.00 1.24
CA ILE A 81 6.08 -5.20 2.02
C ILE A 81 6.93 -5.29 3.29
N VAL A 82 8.25 -5.18 3.17
CA VAL A 82 9.18 -5.21 4.31
C VAL A 82 8.89 -4.06 5.27
N ALA A 83 8.64 -2.86 4.76
CA ALA A 83 8.27 -1.71 5.60
C ALA A 83 6.97 -1.98 6.38
N SER A 84 5.92 -2.48 5.72
CA SER A 84 4.67 -2.85 6.40
C SER A 84 4.88 -3.94 7.45
N TYR A 85 5.59 -5.00 7.08
CA TYR A 85 5.89 -6.14 7.97
C TYR A 85 6.68 -5.72 9.21
N THR A 86 7.63 -4.80 9.05
CA THR A 86 8.47 -4.27 10.15
C THR A 86 7.83 -3.08 10.89
N GLY A 87 6.58 -2.73 10.59
CA GLY A 87 5.86 -1.64 11.25
C GLY A 87 6.37 -0.24 10.89
N LYS A 88 7.12 -0.09 9.80
CA LYS A 88 7.57 1.20 9.27
C LYS A 88 6.46 1.86 8.46
N ASP A 89 6.54 3.18 8.34
CA ASP A 89 5.58 3.97 7.59
C ASP A 89 5.78 3.77 6.07
N ILE A 90 4.86 3.03 5.46
CA ILE A 90 4.89 2.75 4.02
C ILE A 90 4.70 4.00 3.15
N SER A 91 4.17 5.11 3.69
CA SER A 91 4.07 6.37 2.92
C SER A 91 5.43 7.02 2.67
N GLU A 92 6.48 6.60 3.37
CA GLU A 92 7.83 7.17 3.26
C GLU A 92 8.81 6.29 2.46
N VAL A 93 8.35 5.14 1.97
CA VAL A 93 9.17 4.21 1.18
C VAL A 93 9.27 4.69 -0.27
N LEU A 94 8.11 5.08 -0.81
CA LEU A 94 7.87 5.72 -2.11
C LEU A 94 8.56 7.09 -2.24
N ASP A 95 9.27 7.38 -3.33
CA ASP A 95 9.44 8.77 -3.76
C ASP A 95 8.11 9.28 -4.33
N LEU A 96 7.28 9.82 -3.45
CA LEU A 96 5.95 10.32 -3.75
C LEU A 96 5.86 11.78 -3.34
N SER A 97 5.02 12.54 -4.05
CA SER A 97 4.81 13.95 -3.71
C SER A 97 4.28 14.12 -2.28
N PRO A 98 4.57 15.25 -1.61
CA PRO A 98 4.11 15.49 -0.24
C PRO A 98 2.58 15.35 -0.05
N GLU A 99 1.78 15.73 -1.04
CA GLU A 99 0.32 15.61 -0.99
C GLU A 99 -0.12 14.13 -1.00
N VAL A 100 0.52 13.30 -1.84
CA VAL A 100 0.25 11.86 -1.89
C VAL A 100 0.63 11.21 -0.57
N LYS A 101 1.79 11.55 0.00
CA LYS A 101 2.22 11.05 1.31
C LYS A 101 1.21 11.42 2.40
N LEU A 102 0.69 12.65 2.39
CA LEU A 102 -0.29 13.11 3.36
C LEU A 102 -1.62 12.36 3.25
N ALA A 103 -2.11 12.15 2.03
CA ALA A 103 -3.31 11.34 1.77
C ALA A 103 -3.14 9.88 2.21
N LEU A 104 -1.98 9.27 1.95
CA LEU A 104 -1.65 7.91 2.37
C LEU A 104 -1.59 7.79 3.90
N LYS A 105 -0.86 8.68 4.58
CA LYS A 105 -0.79 8.71 6.06
C LYS A 105 -2.19 8.81 6.67
N PHE A 106 -3.02 9.71 6.14
CA PHE A 106 -4.38 9.86 6.64
C PHE A 106 -5.21 8.59 6.42
N GLN A 107 -5.15 8.02 5.21
CA GLN A 107 -5.90 6.82 4.88
C GLN A 107 -5.49 5.62 5.76
N ILE A 108 -4.19 5.45 6.02
CA ILE A 108 -3.65 4.40 6.89
C ILE A 108 -4.09 4.64 8.35
N ALA A 109 -3.86 5.85 8.87
CA ALA A 109 -4.21 6.20 10.25
C ALA A 109 -5.72 6.08 10.51
N ARG A 110 -6.56 6.52 9.57
CA ARG A 110 -8.02 6.38 9.68
C ARG A 110 -8.45 4.92 9.74
N ARG A 111 -7.82 4.03 8.95
CA ARG A 111 -8.10 2.58 8.98
C ARG A 111 -7.66 1.94 10.29
N GLN A 112 -6.50 2.33 10.81
CA GLN A 112 -6.03 1.88 12.13
C GLN A 112 -6.98 2.33 13.25
N ALA A 113 -7.52 3.54 13.15
CA ALA A 113 -8.55 4.07 14.04
C ALA A 113 -9.94 3.42 13.81
N LYS A 114 -10.09 2.53 12.83
CA LYS A 114 -11.35 1.87 12.43
C LYS A 114 -12.49 2.85 12.13
N MET A 115 -12.17 4.03 11.61
CA MET A 115 -13.14 5.05 11.28
C MET A 115 -13.47 5.07 9.80
N THR A 116 -14.74 5.24 9.46
CA THR A 116 -15.20 5.55 8.11
C THR A 116 -15.00 7.03 7.78
N GLN A 117 -14.98 7.37 6.50
CA GLN A 117 -14.95 8.77 6.06
C GLN A 117 -16.16 9.56 6.58
N LYS A 118 -17.33 8.90 6.72
CA LYS A 118 -18.55 9.51 7.27
C LYS A 118 -18.38 9.87 8.74
N GLU A 119 -17.81 8.98 9.54
CA GLU A 119 -17.56 9.22 10.96
C GLU A 119 -16.52 10.32 11.18
N VAL A 120 -15.48 10.38 10.35
CA VAL A 120 -14.51 11.50 10.41
C VAL A 120 -15.19 12.82 10.06
N ALA A 121 -15.96 12.87 8.97
CA ALA A 121 -16.70 14.06 8.56
C ALA A 121 -17.63 14.57 9.67
N ALA A 122 -18.33 13.67 10.36
CA ALA A 122 -19.22 14.00 11.48
C ALA A 122 -18.47 14.63 12.68
N LYS A 123 -17.20 14.28 12.90
CA LYS A 123 -16.38 14.88 13.98
C LYS A 123 -15.79 16.24 13.59
N VAL A 124 -15.46 16.42 12.32
CA VAL A 124 -14.71 17.57 11.83
C VAL A 124 -15.64 18.74 11.49
N GLY A 125 -16.84 18.46 10.96
CA GLY A 125 -17.91 19.45 10.76
C GLY A 125 -17.69 20.43 9.59
N ASN A 126 -16.45 20.72 9.19
CA ASN A 126 -16.11 21.62 8.08
C ASN A 126 -15.67 20.91 6.79
N ILE A 127 -15.63 19.58 6.77
CA ILE A 127 -15.29 18.75 5.60
C ILE A 127 -16.28 17.59 5.52
N ASN A 128 -16.95 17.42 4.38
CA ASN A 128 -17.91 16.33 4.19
C ASN A 128 -17.25 15.02 3.72
N GLN A 129 -17.98 13.91 3.81
CA GLN A 129 -17.49 12.58 3.42
C GLN A 129 -16.94 12.53 1.99
N SER A 130 -17.59 13.21 1.03
CA SER A 130 -17.16 13.21 -0.38
C SER A 130 -15.85 13.97 -0.59
N GLN A 131 -15.62 15.06 0.15
CA GLN A 131 -14.35 15.77 0.14
C GLN A 131 -13.23 14.90 0.72
N ILE A 132 -13.47 14.21 1.84
CA ILE A 132 -12.49 13.27 2.42
C ILE A 132 -12.18 12.14 1.42
N ALA A 133 -13.20 11.58 0.77
CA ALA A 133 -13.02 10.51 -0.20
C ALA A 133 -12.20 10.93 -1.42
N ARG A 134 -12.35 12.18 -1.87
CA ARG A 134 -11.55 12.75 -2.96
C ARG A 134 -10.12 13.08 -2.53
N ALA A 135 -9.94 13.61 -1.32
CA ALA A 135 -8.63 13.91 -0.76
C ALA A 135 -7.78 12.64 -0.56
N GLU A 136 -8.38 11.56 -0.03
CA GLU A 136 -7.71 10.24 0.08
C GLU A 136 -7.33 9.61 -1.27
N ARG A 137 -7.87 10.13 -2.37
CA ARG A 137 -7.54 9.71 -3.75
C ARG A 137 -6.69 10.75 -4.48
N VAL A 138 -6.30 11.83 -3.80
CA VAL A 138 -5.53 12.95 -4.38
C VAL A 138 -6.28 13.64 -5.53
N ASN A 139 -7.61 13.52 -5.56
CA ASN A 139 -8.48 14.15 -6.56
C ASN A 139 -8.93 15.56 -6.14
N THR A 140 -8.57 16.00 -4.95
CA THR A 140 -8.87 17.33 -4.42
C THR A 140 -7.83 17.65 -3.37
N MET A 141 -7.17 18.80 -3.51
CA MET A 141 -6.25 19.30 -2.50
C MET A 141 -7.04 19.83 -1.30
N LEU A 142 -6.55 19.52 -0.11
CA LEU A 142 -7.01 20.14 1.13
C LEU A 142 -5.92 21.09 1.65
N SER A 143 -6.33 22.15 2.33
CA SER A 143 -5.39 23.00 3.05
C SER A 143 -4.73 22.23 4.21
N LEU A 144 -3.57 22.70 4.67
CA LEU A 144 -2.94 22.14 5.87
C LEU A 144 -3.85 22.20 7.11
N SER A 145 -4.67 23.25 7.25
CA SER A 145 -5.63 23.36 8.35
C SER A 145 -6.75 22.32 8.26
N GLN A 146 -7.20 22.00 7.04
CA GLN A 146 -8.16 20.93 6.80
C GLN A 146 -7.54 19.57 7.13
N TRP A 147 -6.33 19.28 6.66
CA TRP A 147 -5.60 18.06 7.01
C TRP A 147 -5.40 17.94 8.53
N ALA A 148 -4.96 19.00 9.20
CA ALA A 148 -4.80 19.02 10.65
C ALA A 148 -6.12 18.68 11.38
N SER A 149 -7.25 19.20 10.89
CA SER A 149 -8.57 18.90 11.45
C SER A 149 -8.93 17.42 11.28
N LEU A 150 -8.64 16.83 10.10
CA LEU A 150 -8.85 15.41 9.83
C LEU A 150 -8.01 14.52 10.75
N PHE A 151 -6.73 14.82 10.93
CA PHE A 151 -5.83 14.05 11.79
C PHE A 151 -6.16 14.18 13.28
N ALA A 152 -6.58 15.36 13.73
CA ALA A 152 -7.08 15.57 15.08
C ALA A 152 -8.31 14.69 15.37
N ALA A 153 -9.22 14.54 14.40
CA ALA A 153 -10.43 13.74 14.58
C ALA A 153 -10.19 12.23 14.73
N ILE A 154 -9.09 11.72 14.16
CA ILE A 154 -8.64 10.33 14.31
C ILE A 154 -7.64 10.14 15.46
N LYS A 155 -7.31 11.23 16.19
CA LYS A 155 -6.36 11.26 17.32
C LYS A 155 -4.95 10.75 16.97
N THR A 156 -4.52 10.98 15.73
CA THR A 156 -3.19 10.57 15.28
C THR A 156 -2.31 11.82 15.13
N PRO A 157 -1.23 11.96 15.93
CA PRO A 157 -0.24 12.99 15.66
C PRO A 157 0.49 12.66 14.35
N VAL A 158 0.67 13.66 13.48
CA VAL A 158 1.35 13.48 12.20
C VAL A 158 2.67 14.22 12.23
N THR A 159 3.74 13.50 11.89
CA THR A 159 5.01 14.10 11.51
C THR A 159 5.12 14.04 10.00
N LEU A 160 5.15 15.22 9.36
CA LEU A 160 5.49 15.35 7.95
C LEU A 160 6.98 15.67 7.86
N ARG A 161 7.73 14.82 7.14
CA ARG A 161 9.08 15.17 6.70
C ARG A 161 8.93 15.91 5.38
N LEU A 162 9.29 17.19 5.38
CA LEU A 162 9.17 18.07 4.21
C LEU A 162 10.42 18.01 3.30
N TYR A 163 11.39 17.16 3.66
CA TYR A 163 12.70 16.98 3.01
C TYR A 163 13.32 15.68 3.52
#